data_AF-A0A973FSV1-F1
#
_entry.id   AF-A0A973FSV1-F1
#
_cell.length_a   1.000
_cell.length_b   1.000
_cell.length_c   1.000
_cell.angle_alpha   90.00
_cell.angle_beta   90.00
_cell.angle_gamma   90.00
#
_symmetry.space_group_name_H-M   'P 1'
#
loop_
_entity.id
_entity.type
_entity.pdbx_description
1 polymer ?
#
loop_
_entity_poly.entity_id
_entity_poly.type
_entity_poly.pdbx_seq_one_letter_code
_entity_poly.pdbx_strand_id
1 'polypeptide(L)'
;EAIYPLLFHASSAALQQIAHDPRFLGGQIGMLGVLQTWTRDLRYHPHIHFLVPALALAPEGKRWLVGKRDFLVHVKPLGQLFRAKFRAGLAKTPWAREVDSRAWKQSWVVDCRPVGSGATALKYLAPYIFRIALSNNRIERVANDEVTFRYTDGKTGEKKRTTLPVDAFISRFLAHVLPKGFVKVRSYGLLHPSKRQLVKEARSHLMLRQAALTPPPQAVAPQPERAAPDVRCCPSCGQEMQLLQTLQPQRRRAQAPPPVPQATSRGPPLQRVRVLSWCQSTRCAAHTWLLVCAPPASVSSRTHWGRLCTACGAGPERRGRRQGRRPQRTAEAKEQARRRARG
;
A
#
# COMPACT_ATOMS: atom_id res chain seq x y z
N GLU A 1 -18.97 -14.66 0.25
CA GLU A 1 -17.85 -15.05 -0.63
C GLU A 1 -17.76 -14.27 -1.95
N ALA A 2 -18.87 -13.79 -2.54
CA ALA A 2 -18.86 -13.13 -3.86
C ALA A 2 -18.22 -11.72 -3.91
N ILE A 3 -18.16 -11.00 -2.79
CA ILE A 3 -17.76 -9.58 -2.77
C ILE A 3 -16.26 -9.37 -3.00
N TYR A 4 -15.37 -10.13 -2.36
CA TYR A 4 -13.93 -9.96 -2.58
C TYR A 4 -13.45 -10.35 -3.99
N PRO A 5 -13.93 -11.46 -4.60
CA PRO A 5 -13.68 -11.73 -6.02
C PRO A 5 -14.15 -10.59 -6.93
N LEU A 6 -15.35 -10.05 -6.67
CA LEU A 6 -15.87 -8.91 -7.42
C LEU A 6 -15.01 -7.66 -7.23
N LEU A 7 -14.54 -7.40 -6.01
CA LEU A 7 -13.63 -6.28 -5.71
C LEU A 7 -12.35 -6.38 -6.55
N PHE A 8 -11.75 -7.57 -6.60
CA PHE A 8 -10.59 -7.87 -7.42
C PHE A 8 -10.86 -7.69 -8.91
N HIS A 9 -11.93 -8.28 -9.42
CA HIS A 9 -12.29 -8.23 -10.83
C HIS A 9 -12.57 -6.79 -11.28
N ALA A 10 -13.43 -6.07 -10.56
CA ALA A 10 -13.82 -4.71 -10.93
C ALA A 10 -12.65 -3.74 -10.88
N SER A 11 -11.79 -3.82 -9.85
CA SER A 11 -10.65 -2.92 -9.69
C SER A 11 -9.54 -3.19 -10.71
N SER A 12 -9.17 -4.45 -10.94
CA SER A 12 -8.18 -4.82 -11.96
C SER A 12 -8.67 -4.51 -13.37
N ALA A 13 -9.93 -4.79 -13.69
CA ALA A 13 -10.52 -4.47 -14.99
C ALA A 13 -10.62 -2.96 -15.23
N ALA A 14 -10.94 -2.16 -14.20
CA ALA A 14 -10.95 -0.70 -14.32
C ALA A 14 -9.54 -0.15 -14.59
N LEU A 15 -8.55 -0.64 -13.84
CA LEU A 15 -7.15 -0.24 -14.00
C LEU A 15 -6.59 -0.64 -15.38
N GLN A 16 -6.90 -1.85 -15.83
CA GLN A 16 -6.50 -2.32 -17.16
C GLN A 16 -7.16 -1.50 -18.27
N GLN A 17 -8.46 -1.21 -18.16
CA GLN A 17 -9.18 -0.43 -19.16
C GLN A 17 -8.62 0.99 -19.28
N ILE A 18 -8.39 1.68 -18.15
CA ILE A 18 -7.85 3.05 -18.23
C ILE A 18 -6.40 3.06 -18.73
N ALA A 19 -5.60 2.03 -18.43
CA ALA A 19 -4.22 1.95 -18.90
C ALA A 19 -4.10 1.69 -20.41
N HIS A 20 -5.14 1.11 -21.03
CA HIS A 20 -5.20 0.92 -22.49
C HIS A 20 -5.39 2.23 -23.26
N ASP A 21 -5.90 3.28 -22.63
CA ASP A 21 -6.10 4.55 -23.30
C ASP A 21 -4.73 5.22 -23.58
N PRO A 22 -4.45 5.61 -24.84
CA PRO A 22 -3.17 6.22 -25.25
C PRO A 22 -2.80 7.50 -24.52
N ARG A 23 -3.78 8.20 -23.91
CA ARG A 23 -3.53 9.37 -23.05
C ARG A 23 -2.78 9.00 -21.77
N PHE A 24 -2.78 7.72 -21.39
CA PHE A 24 -2.06 7.16 -20.24
C PHE A 24 -0.87 6.32 -20.71
N LEU A 25 -0.91 4.99 -20.51
CA LEU A 25 0.15 4.08 -20.99
C LEU A 25 -0.12 3.52 -22.39
N GLY A 26 -1.37 3.48 -22.83
CA GLY A 26 -1.76 3.02 -24.16
C GLY A 26 -1.67 1.50 -24.39
N GLY A 27 -1.65 0.67 -23.35
CA GLY A 27 -1.45 -0.77 -23.56
C GLY A 27 -1.80 -1.70 -22.39
N GLN A 28 -1.52 -2.98 -22.58
CA GLN A 28 -1.74 -4.02 -21.58
C GLN A 28 -0.69 -3.91 -20.48
N ILE A 29 -1.11 -3.68 -19.23
CA ILE A 29 -0.21 -3.56 -18.09
C ILE A 29 -0.13 -4.89 -17.32
N GLY A 30 0.88 -5.01 -16.47
CA GLY A 30 0.94 -6.08 -15.47
C GLY A 30 0.64 -5.53 -14.09
N MET A 31 -0.07 -6.29 -13.24
CA MET A 31 -0.33 -5.82 -11.87
C MET A 31 -0.41 -6.98 -10.88
N LEU A 32 0.07 -6.74 -9.66
CA LEU A 32 -0.01 -7.65 -8.52
C LEU A 32 -0.95 -7.04 -7.48
N GLY A 33 -2.14 -7.59 -7.31
CA GLY A 33 -3.15 -7.14 -6.35
C GLY A 33 -3.03 -7.88 -5.01
N VAL A 34 -3.07 -7.13 -3.90
CA VAL A 34 -3.07 -7.65 -2.52
C VAL A 34 -4.32 -7.14 -1.81
N LEU A 35 -5.18 -8.05 -1.35
CA LEU A 35 -6.35 -7.69 -0.55
C LEU A 35 -5.94 -7.35 0.88
N GLN A 36 -6.52 -6.29 1.43
CA GLN A 36 -6.39 -5.86 2.81
C GLN A 36 -7.80 -5.59 3.34
N THR A 37 -8.15 -6.07 4.54
CA THR A 37 -9.53 -5.98 5.06
C THR A 37 -9.67 -5.15 6.34
N TRP A 38 -8.59 -4.52 6.80
CA TRP A 38 -8.58 -3.78 8.06
C TRP A 38 -7.87 -2.44 7.99
N THR A 39 -8.33 -1.50 8.83
CA THR A 39 -7.59 -0.32 9.23
C THR A 39 -6.59 -0.64 10.35
N ARG A 40 -5.71 0.30 10.69
CA ARG A 40 -4.73 0.11 11.78
C ARG A 40 -5.36 -0.12 13.15
N ASP A 41 -6.58 0.36 13.37
CA ASP A 41 -7.42 0.14 14.54
C ASP A 41 -8.40 -1.04 14.40
N LEU A 42 -8.19 -1.93 13.42
CA LEU A 42 -8.98 -3.15 13.15
C LEU A 42 -10.41 -2.92 12.65
N ARG A 43 -10.80 -1.72 12.19
CA ARG A 43 -12.10 -1.58 11.51
C ARG A 43 -12.11 -2.33 10.19
N TYR A 44 -13.23 -2.97 9.88
CA TYR A 44 -13.45 -3.61 8.60
C TYR A 44 -13.38 -2.57 7.46
N HIS A 45 -12.41 -2.76 6.57
CA HIS A 45 -12.10 -1.83 5.49
C HIS A 45 -11.47 -2.59 4.31
N PRO A 46 -12.27 -3.32 3.53
CA PRO A 46 -11.77 -4.09 2.39
C PRO A 46 -11.28 -3.18 1.26
N HIS A 47 -10.00 -3.30 0.91
CA HIS A 47 -9.38 -2.57 -0.18
C HIS A 47 -8.29 -3.41 -0.84
N ILE A 48 -7.92 -3.06 -2.06
CA ILE A 48 -6.86 -3.76 -2.80
C ILE A 48 -5.72 -2.80 -3.07
N HIS A 49 -4.52 -3.29 -2.78
CA HIS A 49 -3.26 -2.70 -3.17
C HIS A 49 -2.76 -3.33 -4.48
N PHE A 50 -2.71 -2.58 -5.59
CA PHE A 50 -2.04 -3.07 -6.81
C PHE A 50 -0.63 -2.57 -6.89
N LEU A 51 0.32 -3.47 -7.19
CA LEU A 51 1.67 -3.15 -7.64
C LEU A 51 1.74 -3.28 -9.16
N VAL A 52 1.88 -2.16 -9.88
CA VAL A 52 1.90 -2.12 -11.36
C VAL A 52 3.31 -1.73 -11.82
N PRO A 53 4.01 -2.46 -12.69
CA PRO A 53 5.21 -1.91 -13.34
C PRO A 53 4.82 -0.77 -14.28
N ALA A 54 5.67 0.26 -14.41
CA ALA A 54 5.50 1.37 -15.38
C ALA A 54 5.75 0.91 -16.84
N LEU A 55 5.17 -0.21 -17.22
CA LEU A 55 5.38 -0.88 -18.49
C LEU A 55 4.06 -1.45 -18.98
N ALA A 56 3.78 -1.24 -20.26
CA ALA A 56 2.69 -1.88 -20.97
C ALA A 56 3.19 -2.56 -22.25
N LEU A 57 2.49 -3.60 -22.68
CA LEU A 57 2.59 -4.13 -24.02
C LEU A 57 1.59 -3.38 -24.90
N ALA A 58 2.05 -2.81 -26.00
CA ALA A 58 1.19 -2.09 -26.93
C ALA A 58 0.11 -3.03 -27.51
N PRO A 59 -1.04 -2.51 -27.97
CA PRO A 59 -2.17 -3.33 -28.43
C PRO A 59 -1.79 -4.30 -29.56
N GLU A 60 -0.81 -3.95 -30.40
CA GLU A 60 -0.25 -4.80 -31.45
C GLU A 60 0.52 -6.03 -30.92
N GLY A 61 0.86 -6.06 -29.63
CA GLY A 61 1.56 -7.18 -28.99
C GLY A 61 3.06 -7.26 -29.28
N LYS A 62 3.64 -6.29 -30.00
CA LYS A 62 5.04 -6.34 -30.47
C LYS A 62 5.96 -5.30 -29.85
N ARG A 63 5.40 -4.28 -29.20
CA ARG A 63 6.16 -3.11 -28.72
C ARG A 63 5.92 -2.85 -27.25
N TRP A 64 7.00 -2.55 -26.53
CA TRP A 64 6.97 -2.22 -25.11
C TRP A 64 6.84 -0.70 -24.92
N LEU A 65 5.78 -0.30 -24.19
CA LEU A 65 5.50 1.09 -23.82
C LEU A 65 5.96 1.32 -22.39
N VAL A 66 6.84 2.30 -22.17
CA VAL A 66 7.34 2.65 -20.83
C VAL A 66 6.65 3.92 -20.36
N GLY A 67 6.03 3.85 -19.18
CA GLY A 67 5.32 4.96 -18.55
C GLY A 67 6.27 6.07 -18.08
N LYS A 68 5.69 7.23 -17.79
CA LYS A 68 6.39 8.36 -17.17
C LYS A 68 6.74 8.05 -15.71
N ARG A 69 7.77 8.70 -15.17
CA ARG A 69 8.27 8.43 -13.79
C ARG A 69 7.23 8.68 -12.70
N ASP A 70 6.45 9.74 -12.85
CA ASP A 70 5.57 10.24 -11.77
C ASP A 70 4.07 10.14 -12.12
N PHE A 71 3.76 9.45 -13.22
CA PHE A 71 2.38 9.33 -13.68
C PHE A 71 2.10 7.97 -14.34
N LEU A 72 1.03 7.31 -13.85
CA LEU A 72 0.44 6.12 -14.47
C LEU A 72 -0.92 6.46 -15.07
N VAL A 73 -1.86 6.90 -14.23
CA VAL A 73 -3.27 7.16 -14.59
C VAL A 73 -3.86 8.26 -13.71
N HIS A 74 -4.93 8.92 -14.18
CA HIS A 74 -5.71 9.84 -13.33
C HIS A 74 -6.65 9.08 -12.39
N VAL A 75 -6.62 9.42 -11.10
CA VAL A 75 -7.38 8.70 -10.06
C VAL A 75 -8.91 8.92 -10.13
N LYS A 76 -9.36 10.10 -10.55
CA LYS A 76 -10.80 10.43 -10.64
C LYS A 76 -11.54 9.56 -11.68
N PRO A 77 -11.11 9.48 -12.96
CA PRO A 77 -11.75 8.59 -13.92
C PRO A 77 -11.59 7.11 -13.54
N LEU A 78 -10.46 6.72 -12.95
CA LEU A 78 -10.28 5.35 -12.45
C LEU A 78 -11.29 4.99 -11.35
N GLY A 79 -11.52 5.88 -10.38
CA GLY A 79 -12.52 5.68 -9.33
C GLY A 79 -13.94 5.56 -9.89
N GLN A 80 -14.28 6.35 -10.91
CA GLN A 80 -15.57 6.26 -11.60
C GLN A 80 -15.74 4.94 -12.35
N LEU A 81 -14.72 4.52 -13.11
CA LEU A 81 -14.72 3.23 -13.83
C LEU A 81 -14.81 2.05 -12.87
N PHE A 82 -14.04 2.09 -11.78
CA PHE A 82 -14.08 1.05 -10.75
C PHE A 82 -15.47 0.93 -10.13
N ARG A 83 -16.06 2.05 -9.71
CA ARG A 83 -17.43 2.08 -9.17
C ARG A 83 -18.45 1.52 -10.16
N ALA A 84 -18.38 1.93 -11.43
CA ALA A 84 -19.28 1.46 -12.47
C ALA A 84 -19.18 -0.06 -12.69
N LYS A 85 -17.95 -0.58 -12.82
CA LYS A 85 -17.71 -2.02 -12.98
C LYS A 85 -18.13 -2.82 -11.75
N PHE A 86 -17.85 -2.31 -10.55
CA PHE A 86 -18.25 -2.98 -9.31
C PHE A 86 -19.78 -3.04 -9.19
N ARG A 87 -20.48 -1.92 -9.44
CA ARG A 87 -21.95 -1.87 -9.46
C ARG A 87 -22.54 -2.86 -10.48
N ALA A 88 -22.00 -2.88 -11.69
CA ALA A 88 -22.46 -3.77 -12.75
C ALA A 88 -22.23 -5.25 -12.41
N GLY A 89 -21.10 -5.59 -11.79
CA GLY A 89 -20.85 -6.96 -11.34
C GLY A 89 -21.69 -7.34 -10.12
N LEU A 90 -21.92 -6.41 -9.18
CA LEU A 90 -22.77 -6.64 -8.01
C LEU A 90 -24.22 -6.89 -8.40
N ALA A 91 -24.73 -6.20 -9.43
CA ALA A 91 -26.08 -6.39 -9.96
C ALA A 91 -26.36 -7.83 -10.41
N LYS A 92 -25.31 -8.63 -10.68
CA LYS A 92 -25.39 -10.05 -11.05
C LYS A 92 -25.35 -10.99 -9.84
N THR A 93 -25.40 -10.46 -8.62
CA THR A 93 -25.34 -11.22 -7.37
C THR A 93 -26.60 -11.00 -6.55
N PRO A 94 -26.97 -11.92 -5.63
CA PRO A 94 -28.11 -11.74 -4.74
C PRO A 94 -28.04 -10.46 -3.87
N TRP A 95 -26.82 -9.97 -3.62
CA TRP A 95 -26.54 -8.81 -2.77
C TRP A 95 -26.85 -7.46 -3.44
N ALA A 96 -27.29 -7.44 -4.69
CA ALA A 96 -27.55 -6.21 -5.44
C ALA A 96 -28.54 -5.27 -4.72
N ARG A 97 -29.54 -5.84 -4.05
CA ARG A 97 -30.61 -5.11 -3.35
C ARG A 97 -30.24 -4.69 -1.93
N GLU A 98 -29.17 -5.27 -1.37
CA GLU A 98 -28.73 -4.97 0.01
C GLU A 98 -27.86 -3.71 0.10
N VAL A 99 -27.33 -3.24 -1.03
CA VAL A 99 -26.49 -2.05 -1.05
C VAL A 99 -27.34 -0.79 -1.17
N ASP A 100 -27.26 0.07 -0.15
CA ASP A 100 -27.87 1.39 -0.15
C ASP A 100 -27.48 2.18 -1.40
N SER A 101 -28.49 2.67 -2.12
CA SER A 101 -28.33 3.48 -3.33
C SER A 101 -27.40 4.70 -3.16
N ARG A 102 -27.30 5.25 -1.94
CA ARG A 102 -26.41 6.36 -1.60
C ARG A 102 -24.93 6.01 -1.82
N ALA A 103 -24.53 4.75 -1.68
CA ALA A 103 -23.15 4.31 -1.91
C ALA A 103 -22.69 4.54 -3.36
N TRP A 104 -23.63 4.54 -4.32
CA TRP A 104 -23.33 4.79 -5.74
C TRP A 104 -23.21 6.27 -6.09
N LYS A 105 -23.78 7.16 -5.26
CA LYS A 105 -23.69 8.62 -5.41
C LYS A 105 -22.39 9.18 -4.84
N GLN A 106 -21.74 8.45 -3.93
CA GLN A 106 -20.48 8.83 -3.32
C GLN A 106 -19.30 8.71 -4.28
N SER A 107 -18.31 9.61 -4.15
CA SER A 107 -17.01 9.49 -4.82
C SER A 107 -16.24 8.31 -4.23
N TRP A 108 -15.81 7.39 -5.09
CA TRP A 108 -14.99 6.25 -4.67
C TRP A 108 -13.52 6.64 -4.68
N VAL A 109 -12.84 6.35 -3.58
CA VAL A 109 -11.47 6.80 -3.34
C VAL A 109 -10.51 5.80 -3.97
N VAL A 110 -9.70 6.31 -4.90
CA VAL A 110 -8.56 5.62 -5.48
C VAL A 110 -7.33 6.50 -5.31
N ASP A 111 -6.22 5.89 -4.91
CA ASP A 111 -4.92 6.55 -4.79
C ASP A 111 -3.93 5.86 -5.72
N CYS A 112 -3.09 6.65 -6.40
CA CYS A 112 -2.06 6.17 -7.34
C CYS A 112 -0.77 6.96 -7.09
N ARG A 113 0.29 6.27 -6.65
CA ARG A 113 1.56 6.92 -6.29
C ARG A 113 2.77 6.23 -6.91
N PRO A 114 3.78 7.00 -7.35
CA PRO A 114 5.06 6.44 -7.74
C PRO A 114 5.77 5.88 -6.50
N VAL A 115 6.32 4.67 -6.59
CA VAL A 115 7.05 4.05 -5.47
C VAL A 115 8.47 3.62 -5.86
N GLY A 116 9.08 4.34 -6.79
CA GLY A 116 10.45 4.09 -7.22
C GLY A 116 10.60 2.66 -7.74
N SER A 117 11.68 1.97 -7.36
CA SER A 117 11.94 0.56 -7.71
C SER A 117 10.87 -0.44 -7.22
N GLY A 118 9.91 0.00 -6.41
CA GLY A 118 8.92 -0.88 -5.79
C GLY A 118 9.43 -1.66 -4.59
N ALA A 119 10.74 -1.69 -4.31
CA ALA A 119 11.30 -2.44 -3.19
C ALA A 119 10.72 -1.98 -1.84
N THR A 120 10.57 -0.67 -1.63
CA THR A 120 9.95 -0.11 -0.42
C THR A 120 8.46 -0.45 -0.34
N ALA A 121 7.74 -0.43 -1.47
CA ALA A 121 6.33 -0.80 -1.50
C ALA A 121 6.11 -2.29 -1.24
N LEU A 122 6.98 -3.17 -1.76
CA LEU A 122 6.97 -4.59 -1.44
C LEU A 122 7.26 -4.84 0.05
N LYS A 123 8.27 -4.15 0.62
CA LYS A 123 8.55 -4.21 2.07
C LYS A 123 7.36 -3.73 2.90
N TYR A 124 6.68 -2.67 2.46
CA TYR A 124 5.47 -2.17 3.10
C TYR A 124 4.29 -3.17 3.00
N LEU A 125 4.17 -3.88 1.87
CA LEU A 125 3.09 -4.84 1.64
C LEU A 125 3.30 -6.19 2.31
N ALA A 126 4.56 -6.62 2.47
CA ALA A 126 4.89 -7.94 3.02
C ALA A 126 4.19 -8.24 4.37
N PRO A 127 4.13 -7.33 5.36
CA PRO A 127 3.38 -7.56 6.58
C PRO A 127 1.89 -7.85 6.34
N TYR A 128 1.26 -7.20 5.36
CA TYR A 128 -0.15 -7.46 5.04
C TYR A 128 -0.34 -8.82 4.35
N ILE A 129 0.70 -9.37 3.71
CA ILE A 129 0.63 -10.70 3.09
C ILE A 129 0.81 -11.78 4.16
N PHE A 130 1.81 -11.63 5.04
CA PHE A 130 2.24 -12.69 5.95
C PHE A 130 1.70 -12.60 7.38
N ARG A 131 1.27 -11.41 7.82
CA ARG A 131 0.74 -11.20 9.18
C ARG A 131 -0.76 -10.99 9.16
N ILE A 132 -1.39 -11.39 10.25
CA ILE A 132 -2.80 -11.13 10.53
C ILE A 132 -3.02 -9.68 10.96
N ALA A 133 -4.27 -9.30 11.17
CA ALA A 133 -4.68 -7.92 11.40
C ALA A 133 -4.03 -7.25 12.62
N LEU A 134 -3.75 -8.03 13.66
CA LEU A 134 -3.12 -7.58 14.91
C LEU A 134 -2.03 -8.56 15.34
N SER A 135 -0.88 -8.04 15.79
CA SER A 135 0.16 -8.85 16.44
C SER A 135 -0.01 -8.84 17.96
N ASN A 136 0.32 -9.93 18.64
CA ASN A 136 0.18 -10.07 20.10
C ASN A 136 0.83 -8.91 20.88
N ASN A 137 2.02 -8.44 20.49
CA ASN A 137 2.72 -7.33 21.16
C ASN A 137 1.95 -5.98 21.14
N ARG A 138 0.89 -5.88 20.33
CA ARG A 138 0.03 -4.69 20.29
C ARG A 138 -1.12 -4.77 21.29
N ILE A 139 -1.47 -5.94 21.80
CA ILE A 139 -2.42 -6.12 22.89
C ILE A 139 -1.68 -5.73 24.17
N GLU A 140 -2.17 -4.69 24.85
CA GLU A 140 -1.53 -4.13 26.05
C GLU A 140 -2.21 -4.59 27.34
N ARG A 141 -3.52 -4.82 27.31
CA ARG A 141 -4.31 -5.26 28.48
C ARG A 141 -5.50 -6.11 28.06
N VAL A 142 -5.79 -7.14 28.84
CA VAL A 142 -7.04 -7.91 28.81
C VAL A 142 -7.53 -8.02 30.25
N ALA A 143 -8.58 -7.30 30.61
CA ALA A 143 -9.13 -7.25 31.96
C ALA A 143 -10.55 -6.69 31.93
N ASN A 144 -11.39 -7.05 32.92
CA ASN A 144 -12.75 -6.53 33.07
C ASN A 144 -13.61 -6.67 31.80
N ASP A 145 -13.53 -7.83 31.12
CA ASP A 145 -14.19 -8.09 29.84
C ASP A 145 -13.89 -7.10 28.71
N GLU A 146 -12.72 -6.45 28.79
CA GLU A 146 -12.23 -5.53 27.77
C GLU A 146 -10.81 -5.89 27.29
N VAL A 147 -10.54 -5.55 26.03
CA VAL A 147 -9.22 -5.66 25.40
C VAL A 147 -8.74 -4.27 24.99
N THR A 148 -7.58 -3.87 25.49
CA THR A 148 -6.87 -2.65 25.08
C THR A 148 -5.71 -2.99 24.16
N PHE A 149 -5.66 -2.37 22.98
CA PHE A 149 -4.53 -2.51 22.07
C PHE A 149 -4.07 -1.18 21.48
N ARG A 150 -2.78 -1.10 21.17
CA ARG A 150 -2.16 0.08 20.55
C ARG A 150 -2.18 0.04 19.04
N TYR A 151 -2.26 1.20 18.41
CA TYR A 151 -2.13 1.37 16.96
C TYR A 151 -1.48 2.71 16.62
N THR A 152 -0.90 2.82 15.43
CA THR A 152 -0.40 4.11 14.91
C THR A 152 -1.49 4.75 14.06
N ASP A 153 -1.85 5.99 14.36
CA ASP A 153 -2.83 6.75 13.58
C ASP A 153 -2.34 6.94 12.13
N GLY A 154 -3.25 6.75 11.18
CA GLY A 154 -2.97 6.88 9.75
C GLY A 154 -2.60 8.29 9.31
N LYS A 155 -3.19 9.30 9.96
CA LYS A 155 -3.13 10.71 9.58
C LYS A 155 -2.10 11.46 10.42
N THR A 156 -2.09 11.22 11.73
CA THR A 156 -1.20 11.96 12.65
C THR A 156 0.14 11.23 12.88
N GLY A 157 0.22 9.93 12.61
CA GLY A 157 1.42 9.13 12.90
C GLY A 157 1.63 8.84 14.39
N GLU A 158 0.72 9.30 15.25
CA GLU A 158 0.82 9.12 16.70
C GLU A 158 0.43 7.70 17.12
N LYS A 159 1.04 7.23 18.22
CA LYS A 159 0.61 5.98 18.87
C LYS A 159 -0.62 6.26 19.72
N LYS A 160 -1.73 5.61 19.37
CA LYS A 160 -3.01 5.66 20.07
C LYS A 160 -3.36 4.30 20.66
N ARG A 161 -4.30 4.30 21.60
CA ARG A 161 -4.88 3.09 22.20
C ARG A 161 -6.37 3.07 21.92
N THR A 162 -6.92 1.88 21.82
CA THR A 162 -8.37 1.67 21.82
C THR A 162 -8.68 0.51 22.74
N THR A 163 -9.78 0.64 23.47
CA THR A 163 -10.32 -0.39 24.36
C THR A 163 -11.67 -0.79 23.81
N LEU A 164 -11.92 -2.09 23.71
CA LEU A 164 -13.18 -2.65 23.24
C LEU A 164 -13.62 -3.76 24.20
N PRO A 165 -14.93 -3.97 24.38
CA PRO A 165 -15.45 -5.21 24.94
C PRO A 165 -14.87 -6.44 24.22
N VAL A 166 -14.64 -7.53 24.94
CA VAL A 166 -14.00 -8.75 24.42
C VAL A 166 -14.75 -9.33 23.21
N ASP A 167 -16.07 -9.37 23.26
CA ASP A 167 -16.94 -9.84 22.17
C ASP A 167 -16.83 -8.96 20.92
N ALA A 168 -16.80 -7.63 21.10
CA ALA A 168 -16.59 -6.68 20.01
C ALA A 168 -15.18 -6.81 19.40
N PHE A 169 -14.16 -7.03 20.24
CA PHE A 169 -12.79 -7.30 19.79
C PHE A 169 -12.70 -8.58 18.96
N ILE A 170 -13.26 -9.70 19.45
CA ILE A 170 -13.26 -10.99 18.76
C ILE A 170 -13.99 -10.86 17.42
N SER A 171 -15.21 -10.30 17.43
CA SER A 171 -16.00 -10.10 16.20
C SER A 171 -15.25 -9.27 15.17
N ARG A 172 -14.62 -8.17 15.62
CA ARG A 172 -13.83 -7.29 14.76
C ARG A 172 -12.58 -7.99 14.21
N PHE A 173 -11.89 -8.78 15.02
CA PHE A 173 -10.72 -9.55 14.58
C PHE A 173 -11.10 -10.64 13.57
N LEU A 174 -12.18 -11.38 13.84
CA LEU A 174 -12.67 -12.45 12.97
C LEU A 174 -13.20 -11.95 11.62
N ALA A 175 -13.67 -10.70 11.54
CA ALA A 175 -14.02 -10.06 10.26
C ALA A 175 -12.85 -9.96 9.26
N HIS A 176 -11.62 -10.22 9.69
CA HIS A 176 -10.42 -10.24 8.84
C HIS A 176 -9.95 -11.63 8.44
N VAL A 177 -10.60 -12.68 8.95
CA VAL A 177 -10.36 -14.06 8.54
C VAL A 177 -11.03 -14.27 7.19
N LEU A 178 -10.22 -14.57 6.16
CA LEU A 178 -10.71 -14.77 4.81
C LEU A 178 -11.34 -16.17 4.65
N PRO A 179 -12.30 -16.35 3.73
CA PRO A 179 -12.85 -17.66 3.43
C PRO A 179 -11.77 -18.68 3.08
N LYS A 180 -12.03 -19.96 3.39
CA LYS A 180 -11.09 -21.04 3.10
C LYS A 180 -10.78 -21.08 1.60
N GLY A 181 -9.49 -21.21 1.26
CA GLY A 181 -9.03 -21.24 -0.13
C GLY A 181 -9.03 -19.89 -0.84
N PHE A 182 -9.41 -18.79 -0.17
CA PHE A 182 -9.41 -17.48 -0.80
C PHE A 182 -7.98 -16.98 -1.07
N VAL A 183 -7.67 -16.75 -2.34
CA VAL A 183 -6.37 -16.23 -2.77
C VAL A 183 -6.30 -14.71 -2.54
N LYS A 184 -5.54 -14.31 -1.51
CA LYS A 184 -5.32 -12.92 -1.07
C LYS A 184 -4.43 -12.09 -2.00
N VAL A 185 -3.50 -12.75 -2.71
CA VAL A 185 -2.52 -12.10 -3.61
C VAL A 185 -2.70 -12.66 -5.01
N ARG A 186 -2.96 -11.78 -5.98
CA ARG A 186 -3.32 -12.17 -7.34
C ARG A 186 -2.53 -11.39 -8.38
N SER A 187 -2.08 -12.05 -9.43
CA SER A 187 -1.40 -11.41 -10.55
C SER A 187 -2.32 -11.30 -11.76
N TYR A 188 -2.29 -10.15 -12.43
CA TYR A 188 -3.12 -9.84 -13.60
C TYR A 188 -2.29 -9.29 -14.75
N GLY A 189 -2.89 -9.33 -15.94
CA GLY A 189 -2.31 -8.78 -17.16
C GLY A 189 -0.96 -9.41 -17.47
N LEU A 190 0.06 -8.60 -17.73
CA LEU A 190 1.40 -9.10 -18.03
C LEU A 190 2.03 -9.90 -16.87
N LEU A 191 1.65 -9.65 -15.62
CA LEU A 191 2.17 -10.41 -14.47
C LEU A 191 1.44 -11.75 -14.28
N HIS A 192 0.44 -12.08 -15.10
CA HIS A 192 -0.25 -13.35 -15.02
C HIS A 192 0.73 -14.53 -15.25
N PRO A 193 0.63 -15.64 -14.49
CA PRO A 193 1.57 -16.77 -14.62
C PRO A 193 1.68 -17.38 -16.02
N SER A 194 0.63 -17.31 -16.83
CA SER A 194 0.67 -17.78 -18.24
C SER A 194 1.48 -16.88 -19.18
N LYS A 195 1.83 -15.66 -18.76
CA LYS A 195 2.57 -14.67 -19.55
C LYS A 195 4.05 -14.56 -19.13
N ARG A 196 4.59 -15.60 -18.47
CA ARG A 196 5.99 -15.65 -18.01
C ARG A 196 7.01 -15.29 -19.09
N GLN A 197 6.77 -15.72 -20.33
CA GLN A 197 7.68 -15.43 -21.44
C GLN A 197 7.70 -13.93 -21.79
N LEU A 198 6.53 -13.29 -21.90
CA LEU A 198 6.43 -11.84 -22.08
C LEU A 198 7.09 -11.06 -20.93
N VAL A 199 7.01 -11.55 -19.70
CA VAL A 199 7.71 -10.92 -18.56
C VAL A 199 9.22 -11.01 -18.70
N LYS A 200 9.75 -12.11 -19.23
CA LYS A 200 11.19 -12.23 -19.50
C LYS A 200 11.61 -11.24 -20.60
N GLU A 201 10.86 -11.17 -21.70
CA GLU A 201 11.11 -10.21 -22.79
C GLU A 201 11.07 -8.76 -22.29
N ALA A 202 10.07 -8.42 -21.49
CA ALA A 202 9.96 -7.12 -20.83
C ALA A 202 11.22 -6.78 -20.01
N ARG A 203 11.73 -7.74 -19.22
CA ARG A 203 12.95 -7.55 -18.42
C ARG A 203 14.16 -7.30 -19.31
N SER A 204 14.35 -8.10 -20.36
CA SER A 204 15.47 -7.92 -21.31
C SER A 204 15.39 -6.56 -22.00
N HIS A 205 14.21 -6.15 -22.46
CA HIS A 205 14.00 -4.84 -23.08
C HIS A 205 14.30 -3.69 -22.12
N LEU A 206 13.88 -3.79 -20.85
CA LEU A 206 14.19 -2.79 -19.83
C LEU A 206 15.69 -2.72 -19.52
N MET A 207 16.37 -3.87 -19.46
CA MET A 207 17.83 -3.93 -19.25
C MET A 207 18.59 -3.26 -20.39
N LEU A 208 18.25 -3.57 -21.65
CA LEU A 208 18.85 -2.95 -22.83
C LEU A 208 18.62 -1.43 -22.86
N ARG A 209 17.38 -0.99 -22.58
CA ARG A 209 17.05 0.43 -22.48
C ARG A 209 17.85 1.12 -21.38
N GLN A 210 18.03 0.48 -20.23
CA GLN A 210 18.80 1.06 -19.12
C GLN A 210 20.30 1.13 -19.44
N ALA A 211 20.84 0.13 -20.14
CA ALA A 211 22.22 0.17 -20.63
C ALA A 211 22.42 1.34 -21.62
N ALA A 212 21.50 1.54 -22.57
CA ALA A 212 21.57 2.65 -23.53
C ALA A 212 21.46 4.05 -22.88
N LEU A 213 20.77 4.17 -21.73
CA LEU A 213 20.64 5.42 -20.98
C LEU A 213 21.79 5.68 -20.00
N THR A 214 22.62 4.66 -19.75
CA THR A 214 23.83 4.83 -18.95
C THR A 214 24.91 5.32 -19.90
N PRO A 215 25.46 6.53 -19.73
CA PRO A 215 26.61 6.92 -20.55
C PRO A 215 27.71 5.86 -20.36
N PRO A 216 28.47 5.54 -21.42
CA PRO A 216 29.66 4.72 -21.23
C PRO A 216 30.47 5.32 -20.07
N PRO A 217 31.12 4.49 -19.23
CA PRO A 217 32.02 5.01 -18.22
C PRO A 217 32.90 6.03 -18.92
N GLN A 218 32.85 7.30 -18.48
CA GLN A 218 33.85 8.24 -18.93
C GLN A 218 35.19 7.56 -18.67
N ALA A 219 36.07 7.52 -19.67
CA ALA A 219 37.44 7.08 -19.46
C ALA A 219 37.99 7.97 -18.34
N VAL A 220 37.94 7.46 -17.11
CA VAL A 220 38.55 8.12 -15.98
C VAL A 220 40.02 8.08 -16.36
N ALA A 221 40.60 9.25 -16.64
CA ALA A 221 42.04 9.38 -16.76
C ALA A 221 42.62 8.59 -15.59
N PRO A 222 43.56 7.65 -15.81
CA PRO A 222 43.99 6.71 -14.80
C PRO A 222 44.26 7.52 -13.54
N GLN A 223 43.41 7.33 -12.52
CA GLN A 223 43.73 7.87 -11.21
C GLN A 223 45.09 7.27 -10.89
N PRO A 224 46.08 8.05 -10.40
CA PRO A 224 47.30 7.44 -9.93
C PRO A 224 46.88 6.34 -8.98
N GLU A 225 47.13 5.09 -9.36
CA GLU A 225 46.89 3.95 -8.50
C GLU A 225 47.50 4.35 -7.18
N ARG A 226 46.67 4.45 -6.13
CA ARG A 226 47.23 4.41 -4.79
C ARG A 226 48.03 3.13 -4.80
N ALA A 227 49.36 3.26 -4.75
CA ALA A 227 50.26 2.14 -4.72
C ALA A 227 49.66 1.15 -3.72
N ALA A 228 49.21 0.00 -4.23
CA ALA A 228 48.74 -1.05 -3.36
C ALA A 228 49.87 -1.25 -2.35
N PRO A 229 49.58 -1.33 -1.03
CA PRO A 229 50.63 -1.57 -0.04
C PRO A 229 51.42 -2.75 -0.54
N ASP A 230 52.74 -2.58 -0.68
CA ASP A 230 53.58 -3.58 -1.29
C ASP A 230 53.49 -4.86 -0.45
N VAL A 231 52.69 -5.82 -0.93
CA VAL A 231 52.38 -7.08 -0.24
C VAL A 231 53.64 -7.94 -0.09
N ARG A 232 54.75 -7.48 -0.69
CA ARG A 232 56.07 -8.05 -0.56
C ARG A 232 56.75 -7.70 0.75
N CYS A 233 56.26 -6.78 1.58
CA CYS A 233 56.87 -6.48 2.88
C CYS A 233 55.94 -6.81 4.04
N CYS A 234 56.48 -7.43 5.08
CA CYS A 234 55.73 -7.74 6.30
C CYS A 234 55.28 -6.44 6.99
N PRO A 235 53.98 -6.22 7.25
CA PRO A 235 53.48 -4.99 7.84
C PRO A 235 53.91 -4.79 9.32
N SER A 236 54.47 -5.81 9.97
CA SER A 236 54.97 -5.71 11.35
C SER A 236 56.48 -5.49 11.45
N CYS A 237 57.29 -6.05 10.55
CA CYS A 237 58.76 -5.96 10.64
C CYS A 237 59.45 -5.38 9.40
N GLY A 238 58.71 -5.13 8.32
CA GLY A 238 59.22 -4.52 7.08
C GLY A 238 60.07 -5.45 6.19
N GLN A 239 60.31 -6.70 6.59
CA GLN A 239 61.11 -7.66 5.81
C GLN A 239 60.35 -8.21 4.60
N GLU A 240 61.09 -8.61 3.56
CA GLU A 240 60.52 -9.16 2.33
C GLU A 240 59.83 -10.52 2.59
N MET A 241 58.57 -10.64 2.20
CA MET A 241 57.74 -11.82 2.34
C MET A 241 57.84 -12.68 1.07
N GLN A 242 58.16 -13.96 1.25
CA GLN A 242 58.23 -14.92 0.16
C GLN A 242 56.85 -15.57 -0.07
N LEU A 243 56.36 -15.55 -1.32
CA LEU A 243 55.12 -16.24 -1.69
C LEU A 243 55.36 -17.76 -1.69
N LEU A 244 54.85 -18.46 -0.68
CA LEU A 244 54.95 -19.92 -0.61
C LEU A 244 53.91 -20.62 -1.49
N GLN A 245 52.66 -20.16 -1.47
CA GLN A 245 51.58 -20.78 -2.23
C GLN A 245 50.41 -19.81 -2.44
N THR A 246 49.83 -19.80 -3.64
CA THR A 246 48.52 -19.18 -3.90
C THR A 246 47.43 -20.23 -3.75
N LEU A 247 46.62 -20.13 -2.69
CA LEU A 247 45.44 -20.97 -2.55
C LEU A 247 44.35 -20.48 -3.50
N GLN A 248 44.08 -21.24 -4.56
CA GLN A 248 42.91 -20.95 -5.38
C GLN A 248 41.64 -21.15 -4.55
N PRO A 249 40.62 -20.29 -4.71
CA PRO A 249 39.35 -20.51 -4.05
C PRO A 249 38.79 -21.84 -4.56
N GLN A 250 38.88 -22.87 -3.73
CA GLN A 250 38.07 -24.06 -3.91
C GLN A 250 36.64 -23.58 -3.83
N ARG A 251 36.01 -23.40 -5.00
CA ARG A 251 34.56 -23.37 -5.09
C ARG A 251 34.12 -24.65 -4.41
N ARG A 252 33.67 -24.56 -3.15
CA ARG A 252 32.88 -25.63 -2.55
C ARG A 252 31.79 -25.87 -3.59
N ARG A 253 31.86 -27.00 -4.31
CA ARG A 253 30.67 -27.56 -4.95
C ARG A 253 29.64 -27.48 -3.84
N ALA A 254 28.57 -26.72 -4.06
CA ALA A 254 27.49 -26.62 -3.09
C ALA A 254 27.03 -28.06 -2.87
N GLN A 255 27.48 -28.67 -1.76
CA GLN A 255 26.93 -29.94 -1.34
C GLN A 255 25.46 -29.65 -1.13
N ALA A 256 24.61 -30.42 -1.81
CA ALA A 256 23.18 -30.35 -1.55
C ALA A 256 22.99 -30.50 -0.04
N PRO A 257 22.19 -29.64 0.61
CA PRO A 257 21.92 -29.80 2.03
C PRO A 257 21.40 -31.21 2.28
N PRO A 258 21.76 -31.85 3.39
CA PRO A 258 21.25 -33.18 3.73
C PRO A 258 19.70 -33.14 3.72
N PRO A 259 19.03 -34.23 3.33
CA PRO A 259 17.57 -34.28 3.37
C PRO A 259 17.10 -33.98 4.78
N VAL A 260 16.29 -32.93 4.91
CA VAL A 260 15.68 -32.54 6.18
C VAL A 260 14.68 -33.64 6.58
N PRO A 261 14.72 -34.17 7.81
CA PRO A 261 13.72 -35.13 8.28
C PRO A 261 12.33 -34.47 8.18
N GLN A 262 11.33 -35.23 7.72
CA GLN A 262 9.96 -34.72 7.63
C GLN A 262 9.45 -34.33 9.03
N ALA A 263 9.45 -33.02 9.30
CA ALA A 263 8.88 -32.46 10.51
C ALA A 263 7.35 -32.53 10.44
N THR A 264 6.76 -33.47 11.17
CA THR A 264 5.32 -33.53 11.45
C THR A 264 4.96 -32.53 12.56
N SER A 265 5.06 -31.23 12.30
CA SER A 265 4.34 -30.21 13.08
C SER A 265 4.46 -28.84 12.43
N ARG A 266 3.32 -28.18 12.23
CA ARG A 266 3.20 -26.88 11.57
C ARG A 266 3.71 -25.75 12.46
N GLY A 267 4.68 -25.01 11.93
CA GLY A 267 5.01 -23.63 12.32
C GLY A 267 6.51 -23.40 12.40
N PRO A 268 7.11 -22.55 11.54
CA PRO A 268 8.51 -22.21 11.71
C PRO A 268 8.71 -20.96 12.58
N PRO A 269 9.90 -20.85 13.20
CA PRO A 269 10.18 -20.03 14.37
C PRO A 269 10.79 -18.68 13.97
N LEU A 270 10.70 -17.71 14.88
CA LEU A 270 11.44 -16.44 14.80
C LEU A 270 12.92 -16.71 15.03
N GLN A 271 13.75 -16.65 13.98
CA GLN A 271 15.20 -16.48 14.14
C GLN A 271 15.65 -15.10 13.68
N ARG A 272 16.42 -14.45 14.56
CA ARG A 272 17.02 -13.12 14.42
C ARG A 272 17.92 -13.08 13.20
N VAL A 273 17.63 -12.19 12.25
CA VAL A 273 18.59 -11.79 11.22
C VAL A 273 19.54 -10.78 11.85
N ARG A 274 20.81 -11.17 12.01
CA ARG A 274 21.92 -10.25 12.23
C ARG A 274 22.04 -9.35 10.99
N VAL A 275 21.91 -8.05 11.18
CA VAL A 275 22.21 -7.04 10.17
C VAL A 275 23.74 -6.93 10.12
N LEU A 276 24.36 -7.59 9.15
CA LEU A 276 25.66 -7.15 8.67
C LEU A 276 25.38 -6.06 7.65
N SER A 277 25.82 -4.83 7.98
CA SER A 277 25.96 -3.76 7.01
C SER A 277 26.81 -4.29 5.85
N TRP A 278 26.58 -3.80 4.63
CA TRP A 278 27.63 -3.55 3.65
C TRP A 278 27.08 -2.70 2.50
N CYS A 279 27.86 -1.66 2.23
CA CYS A 279 28.04 -0.84 1.03
C CYS A 279 26.83 -0.42 0.18
N GLN A 280 26.57 0.90 0.21
CA GLN A 280 25.79 1.63 -0.78
C GLN A 280 26.57 1.70 -2.10
N SER A 281 26.03 1.16 -3.20
CA SER A 281 26.19 1.81 -4.49
C SER A 281 25.11 1.41 -5.51
N THR A 282 24.63 2.45 -6.19
CA THR A 282 24.10 2.49 -7.57
C THR A 282 22.83 1.71 -7.98
N ARG A 283 21.78 2.53 -8.18
CA ARG A 283 20.90 2.62 -9.36
C ARG A 283 20.48 1.28 -10.01
N CYS A 284 19.24 0.87 -9.75
CA CYS A 284 18.49 0.04 -10.71
C CYS A 284 17.04 0.50 -10.81
N ALA A 285 16.65 0.86 -12.02
CA ALA A 285 15.34 1.32 -12.42
C ALA A 285 14.45 0.13 -12.75
N ALA A 286 13.43 -0.12 -11.93
CA ALA A 286 12.30 -0.96 -12.30
C ALA A 286 11.08 -0.44 -11.53
N HIS A 287 10.35 0.48 -12.13
CA HIS A 287 9.39 1.28 -11.39
C HIS A 287 8.08 0.53 -11.21
N THR A 288 7.69 0.31 -9.96
CA THR A 288 6.42 -0.30 -9.57
C THR A 288 5.51 0.79 -9.00
N TRP A 289 4.18 0.65 -9.08
CA TRP A 289 3.15 1.63 -8.66
C TRP A 289 2.26 1.01 -7.62
N LEU A 290 1.97 1.69 -6.50
CA LEU A 290 0.96 1.24 -5.54
C LEU A 290 -0.39 1.92 -5.84
N LEU A 291 -1.42 1.15 -6.15
CA LEU A 291 -2.80 1.62 -6.26
C LEU A 291 -3.59 1.18 -5.03
N VAL A 292 -4.25 2.10 -4.32
CA VAL A 292 -5.16 1.75 -3.22
C VAL A 292 -6.59 1.99 -3.68
N CYS A 293 -7.42 0.96 -3.78
CA CYS A 293 -8.85 1.08 -4.07
C CYS A 293 -9.67 0.75 -2.82
N ALA A 294 -10.28 1.74 -2.17
CA ALA A 294 -11.13 1.55 -1.01
C ALA A 294 -12.59 2.00 -1.30
N PRO A 295 -13.61 1.20 -0.97
CA PRO A 295 -15.00 1.66 -0.94
C PRO A 295 -15.18 2.67 0.21
N PRO A 296 -16.12 3.62 0.10
CA PRO A 296 -16.40 4.58 1.16
C PRO A 296 -16.90 3.86 2.42
N ALA A 297 -16.39 4.30 3.58
CA ALA A 297 -16.85 3.83 4.87
C ALA A 297 -18.33 4.21 5.07
N SER A 298 -19.16 3.25 5.48
CA SER A 298 -20.54 3.47 5.88
C SER A 298 -20.60 4.48 7.03
N VAL A 299 -21.27 5.60 6.80
CA VAL A 299 -21.69 6.52 7.85
C VAL A 299 -22.76 5.81 8.67
N SER A 300 -22.44 5.48 9.92
CA SER A 300 -23.40 4.99 10.90
C SER A 300 -24.46 6.09 11.12
N SER A 301 -25.70 5.80 10.73
CA SER A 301 -26.86 6.64 11.01
C SER A 301 -27.10 6.72 12.52
N ARG A 302 -27.02 7.93 13.08
CA ARG A 302 -27.68 8.28 14.34
C ARG A 302 -29.10 8.76 14.03
N THR A 303 -30.09 8.22 14.72
CA THR A 303 -31.38 8.84 15.10
C THR A 303 -32.09 7.85 16.03
N HIS A 304 -32.10 8.10 17.35
CA HIS A 304 -33.10 8.83 18.15
C HIS A 304 -34.39 8.06 18.46
N TRP A 305 -34.55 7.73 19.75
CA TRP A 305 -35.82 7.63 20.47
C TRP A 305 -35.66 8.43 21.78
N GLY A 306 -36.73 9.12 22.21
CA GLY A 306 -36.67 10.17 23.24
C GLY A 306 -37.50 9.94 24.50
N ARG A 307 -37.33 10.93 25.40
CA ARG A 307 -38.15 11.44 26.54
C ARG A 307 -38.13 10.74 27.92
N LEU A 308 -37.57 11.51 28.88
CA LEU A 308 -37.97 11.87 30.27
C LEU A 308 -38.33 10.79 31.31
N CYS A 309 -37.67 10.80 32.50
CA CYS A 309 -38.13 11.49 33.73
C CYS A 309 -37.12 11.34 34.90
N THR A 310 -37.39 12.08 35.98
CA THR A 310 -36.65 12.58 37.16
C THR A 310 -36.11 11.60 38.21
N ALA A 311 -34.93 11.90 38.80
CA ALA A 311 -34.63 11.68 40.23
C ALA A 311 -33.38 12.50 40.67
N CYS A 312 -33.54 13.34 41.70
CA CYS A 312 -32.54 14.00 42.59
C CYS A 312 -31.35 14.77 41.97
N GLY A 313 -31.03 16.04 42.30
CA GLY A 313 -31.51 17.01 43.29
C GLY A 313 -30.44 18.12 43.47
N ALA A 314 -30.89 19.35 43.75
CA ALA A 314 -30.15 20.54 44.21
C ALA A 314 -29.32 21.39 43.20
N GLY A 315 -29.78 22.62 42.96
CA GLY A 315 -28.94 23.80 42.67
C GLY A 315 -28.52 24.49 43.98
N PRO A 316 -28.32 25.83 44.05
CA PRO A 316 -28.20 26.85 42.99
C PRO A 316 -26.94 27.74 43.16
N GLU A 317 -26.61 28.58 42.17
CA GLU A 317 -26.13 29.94 42.49
C GLU A 317 -26.40 30.94 41.35
N ARG A 318 -27.05 32.05 41.71
CA ARG A 318 -27.41 33.19 40.86
C ARG A 318 -26.46 34.35 41.14
N ARG A 319 -25.96 35.03 40.10
CA ARG A 319 -25.63 36.47 40.00
C ARG A 319 -25.43 36.76 38.51
N GLY A 320 -25.90 37.81 37.85
CA GLY A 320 -26.74 38.96 38.19
C GLY A 320 -27.08 39.67 36.85
N ARG A 321 -28.24 40.33 36.80
CA ARG A 321 -28.73 41.13 35.67
C ARG A 321 -27.84 42.36 35.41
N ARG A 322 -27.62 42.72 34.13
CA ARG A 322 -27.66 44.12 33.67
C ARG A 322 -28.25 44.20 32.26
N GLN A 323 -29.18 45.14 32.11
CA GLN A 323 -29.93 45.50 30.92
C GLN A 323 -29.08 46.35 29.96
N GLY A 324 -29.40 46.35 28.66
CA GLY A 324 -28.76 47.26 27.71
C GLY A 324 -29.24 47.13 26.25
N ARG A 325 -30.45 47.65 25.97
CA ARG A 325 -30.95 48.28 24.73
C ARG A 325 -30.48 47.80 23.33
N ARG A 326 -31.45 47.38 22.51
CA ARG A 326 -31.46 47.54 21.04
C ARG A 326 -31.56 49.03 20.66
N PRO A 327 -31.14 49.40 19.44
CA PRO A 327 -32.13 49.85 18.46
C PRO A 327 -31.97 49.19 17.08
N GLN A 328 -33.09 49.19 16.35
CA GLN A 328 -33.24 48.75 14.97
C GLN A 328 -32.97 49.89 13.96
N ARG A 329 -32.77 49.48 12.70
CA ARG A 329 -32.83 50.22 11.42
C ARG A 329 -31.50 50.89 11.02
N THR A 330 -31.06 50.91 9.76
CA THR A 330 -31.78 50.94 8.47
C THR A 330 -31.05 50.15 7.36
N ALA A 331 -31.80 49.79 6.32
CA ALA A 331 -31.40 48.94 5.20
C ALA A 331 -30.64 49.66 4.06
N GLU A 332 -29.95 50.76 4.32
CA GLU A 332 -29.28 51.57 3.27
C GLU A 332 -27.79 51.23 3.06
N ALA A 333 -27.20 50.36 3.89
CA ALA A 333 -25.79 49.98 3.76
C ALA A 333 -25.52 48.81 2.78
N LYS A 334 -26.56 48.20 2.18
CA LYS A 334 -26.42 47.07 1.24
C LYS A 334 -26.51 47.44 -0.25
N GLU A 335 -26.95 48.65 -0.57
CA GLU A 335 -27.07 49.12 -1.96
C GLU A 335 -25.76 49.75 -2.48
N GLN A 336 -24.96 50.40 -1.61
CA GLN A 336 -23.70 51.05 -2.00
C GLN A 336 -22.51 50.08 -2.18
N ALA A 337 -22.59 48.85 -1.65
CA ALA A 337 -21.56 47.83 -1.85
C ALA A 337 -21.68 47.09 -3.20
N ARG A 338 -22.79 47.21 -3.93
CA ARG A 338 -23.01 46.55 -5.23
C ARG A 338 -22.62 47.40 -6.45
N ARG A 339 -22.35 48.70 -6.27
CA ARG A 339 -21.90 49.60 -7.35
C ARG A 339 -20.38 49.79 -7.46
N ARG A 340 -19.57 49.19 -6.57
CA ARG A 340 -18.09 49.26 -6.60
C ARG A 340 -17.39 47.97 -7.07
N ALA A 341 -18.13 47.01 -7.63
CA ALA A 341 -17.56 45.75 -8.14
C ALA A 341 -17.88 45.48 -9.63
N ARG A 342 -18.29 46.51 -10.38
CA ARG A 342 -18.44 46.51 -11.84
C ARG A 342 -17.94 47.83 -12.44
N GLY A 343 -16.69 48.16 -12.11
CA GLY A 343 -15.88 49.20 -12.74
C GLY A 343 -14.53 48.60 -13.03
#